data_AF-A0A9X0A003-F1
#
_entry.id   AF-A0A9X0A003-F1
#
_cell.length_a   1.000
_cell.length_b   1.000
_cell.length_c   1.000
_cell.angle_alpha   90.00
_cell.angle_beta   90.00
_cell.angle_gamma   90.00
#
_symmetry.space_group_name_H-M   'P 1'
#
loop_
_entity.id
_entity.type
_entity.pdbx_description
1 polymer ?
#
loop_
_entity_poly.entity_id
_entity_poly.type
_entity_poly.pdbx_seq_one_letter_code
_entity_poly.pdbx_strand_id
1 'polypeptide(L)'
;MPQSVSLSTTLPCLSANPSNWLAQLVIMIKNGMDCSSEIEGIKLIMEKLKSVVPFKTGGTAASSPAPKAAKLSATELKELSFVLNSKGADQDLPSGYWKGYFIDKRALKEVSSGSKWLINVNMTFQNRNQFTARGNDDVGPFIFKNGKISGGSKVKFVKQYATHQVFYEGEVLGVQMIGIWWLQDAPSIKGQWAMWPVS
;
A
#
# COMPACT_ATOMS: atom_id res chain seq x y z
N MET A 1 54.27 2.63 26.39
CA MET A 1 52.91 2.23 26.79
C MET A 1 51.99 2.52 25.60
N PRO A 2 51.35 1.53 24.97
CA PRO A 2 50.38 1.81 23.91
C PRO A 2 49.00 2.08 24.52
N GLN A 3 48.37 3.17 24.08
CA GLN A 3 47.00 3.54 24.43
C GLN A 3 46.01 2.66 23.66
N SER A 4 45.14 1.93 24.35
CA SER A 4 44.00 1.26 23.74
C SER A 4 42.87 2.28 23.54
N VAL A 5 42.52 2.55 22.28
CA VAL A 5 41.33 3.35 21.94
C VAL A 5 40.17 2.38 21.76
N SER A 6 39.16 2.44 22.63
CA SER A 6 37.91 1.70 22.44
C SER A 6 36.96 2.51 21.53
N LEU A 7 36.66 1.96 20.35
CA LEU A 7 35.65 2.49 19.45
C LEU A 7 34.27 1.99 19.91
N SER A 8 33.59 2.77 20.74
CA SER A 8 32.15 2.58 21.00
C SER A 8 31.38 3.04 19.77
N THR A 9 30.85 2.08 19.00
CA THR A 9 30.03 2.37 17.83
C THR A 9 28.57 2.40 18.26
N THR A 10 28.11 3.55 18.74
CA THR A 10 26.69 3.77 18.99
C THR A 10 26.00 4.02 17.64
N LEU A 11 25.30 3.00 17.13
CA LEU A 11 24.45 3.14 15.94
C LEU A 11 23.22 4.01 16.28
N PRO A 12 22.84 4.98 15.43
CA PRO A 12 21.72 5.87 15.71
C PRO A 12 20.38 5.15 15.60
N CYS A 13 19.49 5.45 16.54
CA CYS A 13 18.11 5.00 16.58
C CYS A 13 17.34 5.32 15.29
N LEU A 14 16.56 4.31 14.87
CA LEU A 14 15.36 4.33 14.03
C LEU A 14 14.97 5.68 13.39
N SER A 15 15.06 5.74 12.06
CA SER A 15 14.38 6.73 11.23
C SER A 15 12.87 6.60 11.39
N ALA A 16 12.19 7.69 11.75
CA ALA A 16 10.75 7.79 12.00
C ALA A 16 9.88 7.71 10.72
N ASN A 17 10.16 6.76 9.83
CA ASN A 17 9.37 6.53 8.63
C ASN A 17 8.45 5.29 8.80
N PRO A 18 7.14 5.47 9.05
CA PRO A 18 6.21 4.38 9.38
C PRO A 18 5.88 3.46 8.21
N SER A 19 6.46 3.65 7.03
CA SER A 19 6.24 2.79 5.86
C SER A 19 7.21 1.60 5.77
N ASN A 20 8.27 1.55 6.60
CA ASN A 20 9.28 0.48 6.50
C ASN A 20 9.60 -0.24 7.82
N TRP A 21 8.75 -0.07 8.84
CA TRP A 21 9.00 -0.57 10.19
C TRP A 21 9.02 -2.11 10.29
N LEU A 22 8.24 -2.82 9.48
CA LEU A 22 8.24 -4.29 9.46
C LEU A 22 9.54 -4.86 8.86
N ALA A 23 10.05 -4.27 7.79
CA ALA A 23 11.32 -4.70 7.19
C ALA A 23 12.49 -4.39 8.13
N GLN A 24 12.47 -3.25 8.80
CA GLN A 24 13.45 -2.92 9.83
C GLN A 24 13.36 -3.88 11.02
N LEU A 25 12.16 -4.21 11.52
CA LEU A 25 11.98 -5.17 12.62
C LEU A 25 12.53 -6.56 12.28
N VAL A 26 12.31 -7.05 11.04
CA VAL A 26 12.86 -8.32 10.57
C VAL A 26 14.40 -8.29 10.49
N ILE A 27 14.98 -7.17 10.07
CA ILE A 27 16.44 -6.97 10.05
C ILE A 27 16.99 -6.95 11.49
N MET A 28 16.29 -6.28 12.41
CA MET A 28 16.69 -6.19 13.81
C MET A 28 16.70 -7.55 14.52
N ILE A 29 15.65 -8.37 14.30
CA ILE A 29 15.56 -9.73 14.82
C ILE A 29 16.66 -10.64 14.24
N LYS A 30 16.93 -10.53 12.93
CA LYS A 30 18.00 -11.31 12.27
C LYS A 30 19.40 -10.96 12.79
N ASN A 31 19.59 -9.74 13.28
CA ASN A 31 20.85 -9.28 13.85
C ASN A 31 20.95 -9.57 15.36
N GLY A 32 20.02 -10.32 15.94
CA GLY A 32 20.07 -10.72 17.35
C GLY A 32 19.85 -9.56 18.33
N MET A 33 19.23 -8.45 17.89
CA MET A 33 18.85 -7.38 18.80
C MET A 33 17.62 -7.77 19.61
N ASP A 34 17.68 -7.53 20.92
CA ASP A 34 16.55 -7.75 21.82
C ASP A 34 15.48 -6.67 21.58
N CYS A 35 14.42 -7.04 20.87
CA CYS A 35 13.26 -6.20 20.56
C CYS A 35 12.03 -6.56 21.42
N SER A 36 12.24 -7.10 22.62
CA SER A 36 11.17 -7.55 23.51
C SER A 36 10.17 -6.43 23.86
N SER A 37 10.64 -5.18 23.98
CA SER A 37 9.79 -4.03 24.32
C SER A 37 8.84 -3.62 23.17
N GLU A 38 9.30 -3.73 21.93
CA GLU A 38 8.54 -3.40 20.73
C GLU A 38 7.49 -4.47 20.41
N ILE A 39 7.82 -5.74 20.68
CA ILE A 39 6.88 -6.86 20.55
C ILE A 39 5.72 -6.74 21.54
N GLU A 40 5.98 -6.32 22.78
CA GLU A 40 4.93 -6.07 23.78
C GLU A 40 4.05 -4.87 23.41
N GLY A 41 4.63 -3.81 22.82
CA GLY A 41 3.85 -2.70 22.26
C GLY A 41 2.87 -3.14 21.15
N ILE A 42 3.29 -4.05 20.28
CA ILE A 42 2.46 -4.59 19.20
C ILE A 42 1.34 -5.48 19.77
N LYS A 43 1.64 -6.34 20.75
CA LYS A 43 0.62 -7.16 21.42
C LYS A 43 -0.45 -6.28 22.09
N LEU A 44 -0.04 -5.19 22.73
CA LEU A 44 -0.95 -4.24 23.37
C LEU A 44 -1.88 -3.52 22.37
N ILE A 45 -1.36 -3.17 21.19
CA ILE A 45 -2.17 -2.60 20.10
C ILE A 45 -3.16 -3.64 19.58
N MET A 46 -2.74 -4.89 19.39
CA MET A 46 -3.62 -5.98 18.93
C MET A 46 -4.70 -6.34 19.96
N GLU A 47 -4.40 -6.29 21.26
CA GLU A 47 -5.37 -6.50 22.34
C GLU A 47 -6.40 -5.36 22.41
N LYS A 48 -5.98 -4.09 22.30
CA LYS A 48 -6.90 -2.94 22.27
C LYS A 48 -7.83 -2.94 21.06
N LEU A 49 -7.43 -3.56 19.96
CA LEU A 49 -8.30 -3.72 18.78
C LEU A 49 -9.39 -4.79 18.97
N LYS A 50 -9.25 -5.69 19.96
CA LYS A 50 -10.27 -6.71 20.26
C LYS A 50 -11.40 -6.21 21.16
N SER A 51 -11.23 -5.08 21.86
CA SER A 51 -12.17 -4.60 22.90
C SER A 51 -13.10 -3.46 22.45
N VAL A 52 -13.08 -3.06 21.18
CA VAL A 52 -13.90 -1.94 20.69
C VAL A 52 -15.35 -2.41 20.46
N VAL A 53 -16.23 -2.06 21.41
CA VAL A 53 -17.68 -2.32 21.42
C VAL A 53 -18.39 -1.48 20.35
N PRO A 54 -19.43 -2.01 19.66
CA PRO A 54 -20.12 -1.28 18.59
C PRO A 54 -20.95 -0.09 19.10
N PHE A 55 -20.81 1.04 18.41
CA PHE A 55 -21.59 2.26 18.60
C PHE A 55 -23.00 2.11 18.00
N LYS A 56 -24.04 2.50 18.75
CA LYS A 56 -25.45 2.42 18.33
C LYS A 56 -26.00 3.75 17.80
N THR A 57 -27.05 3.61 16.99
CA THR A 57 -28.04 4.60 16.50
C THR A 57 -27.56 5.55 15.40
N GLY A 58 -28.32 5.86 14.35
CA GLY A 58 -29.66 5.48 13.88
C GLY A 58 -30.00 6.43 12.71
N GLY A 59 -30.64 5.95 11.63
CA GLY A 59 -31.12 6.82 10.55
C GLY A 59 -31.11 6.18 9.16
N THR A 60 -32.31 5.88 8.68
CA THR A 60 -32.67 5.22 7.42
C THR A 60 -32.52 6.16 6.22
N ALA A 61 -31.64 5.82 5.28
CA ALA A 61 -31.70 6.25 3.88
C ALA A 61 -31.23 5.07 3.02
N ALA A 62 -31.96 4.76 1.95
CA ALA A 62 -31.75 3.58 1.12
C ALA A 62 -30.33 3.56 0.53
N SER A 63 -29.52 2.60 0.98
CA SER A 63 -28.13 2.45 0.61
C SER A 63 -27.99 1.67 -0.70
N SER A 64 -27.15 2.20 -1.60
CA SER A 64 -26.48 1.40 -2.62
C SER A 64 -25.75 0.24 -1.92
N PRO A 65 -25.76 -1.00 -2.45
CA PRO A 65 -25.21 -2.14 -1.72
C PRO A 65 -23.76 -1.86 -1.30
N ALA A 66 -23.50 -1.95 0.01
CA ALA A 66 -22.20 -1.72 0.58
C ALA A 66 -21.14 -2.59 -0.14
N PRO A 67 -19.99 -2.03 -0.51
CA PRO A 67 -18.90 -2.78 -1.13
C PRO A 67 -18.53 -3.97 -0.25
N LYS A 68 -18.62 -5.19 -0.81
CA LYS A 68 -18.24 -6.40 -0.07
C LYS A 68 -16.73 -6.37 0.16
N ALA A 69 -16.32 -6.37 1.43
CA ALA A 69 -14.93 -6.54 1.80
C ALA A 69 -14.39 -7.86 1.21
N ALA A 70 -13.58 -7.76 0.17
CA ALA A 70 -13.00 -8.92 -0.48
C ALA A 70 -11.84 -9.48 0.38
N LYS A 71 -12.00 -10.71 0.89
CA LYS A 71 -10.89 -11.49 1.41
C LYS A 71 -10.01 -11.91 0.23
N LEU A 72 -8.70 -11.73 0.35
CA LEU A 72 -7.73 -12.28 -0.60
C LEU A 72 -7.86 -13.80 -0.60
N SER A 73 -8.06 -14.37 -1.77
CA SER A 73 -8.09 -15.81 -2.00
C SER A 73 -6.68 -16.41 -1.88
N ALA A 74 -6.61 -17.71 -1.60
CA ALA A 74 -5.34 -18.45 -1.59
C ALA A 74 -4.60 -18.38 -2.94
N THR A 75 -5.35 -18.24 -4.05
CA THR A 75 -4.80 -18.05 -5.39
C THR A 75 -4.06 -16.72 -5.53
N GLU A 76 -4.64 -15.62 -5.03
CA GLU A 76 -3.99 -14.29 -5.06
C GLU A 76 -2.71 -14.26 -4.21
N LEU A 77 -2.69 -14.97 -3.08
CA LEU A 77 -1.47 -15.13 -2.27
C LEU A 77 -0.37 -15.90 -3.00
N LYS A 78 -0.73 -16.92 -3.79
CA LYS A 78 0.23 -17.69 -4.59
C LYS A 78 0.81 -16.85 -5.73
N GLU A 79 -0.02 -16.07 -6.42
CA GLU A 79 0.42 -15.14 -7.47
C GLU A 79 1.40 -14.10 -6.91
N LEU A 80 1.10 -13.51 -5.75
CA LEU A 80 2.00 -12.58 -5.04
C LEU A 80 3.39 -13.18 -4.78
N SER A 81 3.45 -14.45 -4.35
CA SER A 81 4.72 -15.13 -4.05
C SER A 81 5.58 -15.39 -5.30
N PHE A 82 4.97 -15.68 -6.44
CA PHE A 82 5.68 -15.90 -7.70
C PHE A 82 6.34 -14.62 -8.20
N VAL A 83 5.62 -13.50 -8.09
CA VAL A 83 6.09 -12.18 -8.49
C VAL A 83 7.26 -11.69 -7.64
N LEU A 84 7.24 -11.91 -6.33
CA LEU A 84 8.32 -11.47 -5.44
C LEU A 84 9.65 -12.18 -5.70
N ASN A 85 9.63 -13.35 -6.34
CA ASN A 85 10.83 -14.13 -6.64
C ASN A 85 11.45 -13.78 -8.01
N SER A 86 10.79 -13.01 -8.86
CA SER A 86 11.36 -12.56 -10.13
C SER A 86 12.27 -11.35 -9.91
N LYS A 87 13.54 -11.59 -9.59
CA LYS A 87 14.61 -10.57 -9.63
C LYS A 87 14.91 -10.21 -11.09
N GLY A 88 14.44 -9.07 -11.56
CA GLY A 88 14.82 -8.53 -12.87
C GLY A 88 14.49 -7.06 -12.99
N ALA A 89 15.53 -6.21 -12.96
CA ALA A 89 15.44 -4.75 -13.00
C ALA A 89 15.15 -4.17 -14.40
N ASP A 90 14.51 -4.93 -15.28
CA ASP A 90 14.24 -4.51 -16.66
C ASP A 90 13.00 -5.21 -17.23
N GLN A 91 11.94 -5.32 -16.41
CA GLN A 91 10.72 -6.00 -16.81
C GLN A 91 9.77 -5.03 -17.52
N ASP A 92 9.49 -5.30 -18.80
CA ASP A 92 8.47 -4.58 -19.55
C ASP A 92 7.09 -4.90 -18.94
N LEU A 93 6.43 -3.88 -18.38
CA LEU A 93 5.10 -4.01 -17.82
C LEU A 93 4.05 -4.04 -18.94
N PRO A 94 3.09 -4.98 -18.91
CA PRO A 94 2.16 -5.14 -20.01
C PRO A 94 1.08 -4.05 -20.00
N SER A 95 0.77 -3.52 -21.19
CA SER A 95 -0.48 -2.76 -21.39
C SER A 95 -1.68 -3.70 -21.38
N GLY A 96 -2.87 -3.14 -21.12
CA GLY A 96 -4.13 -3.88 -21.10
C GLY A 96 -4.84 -3.76 -19.76
N TYR A 97 -5.66 -4.76 -19.43
CA TYR A 97 -6.44 -4.75 -18.20
C TYR A 97 -5.59 -5.08 -16.99
N TRP A 98 -5.77 -4.28 -15.95
CA TRP A 98 -5.16 -4.43 -14.64
C TRP A 98 -6.28 -4.39 -13.62
N LYS A 99 -6.10 -5.17 -12.56
CA LYS A 99 -6.94 -5.13 -11.37
C LYS A 99 -6.10 -4.73 -10.18
N GLY A 100 -6.74 -4.26 -9.13
CA GLY A 100 -6.06 -3.86 -7.93
C GLY A 100 -7.00 -3.49 -6.82
N TYR A 101 -6.43 -2.89 -5.80
CA TYR A 101 -7.19 -2.33 -4.71
C TYR A 101 -6.46 -1.20 -4.02
N PHE A 102 -7.21 -0.40 -3.26
CA PHE A 102 -6.67 0.49 -2.25
C PHE A 102 -7.36 0.24 -0.90
N ILE A 103 -6.63 0.53 0.17
CA ILE A 103 -7.11 0.43 1.55
C ILE A 103 -7.35 1.83 2.06
N ASP A 104 -8.56 2.12 2.52
CA ASP A 104 -8.87 3.37 3.21
C ASP A 104 -8.99 3.12 4.71
N LYS A 105 -8.15 3.79 5.50
CA LYS A 105 -8.12 3.67 6.96
C LYS A 105 -9.22 4.49 7.64
N ARG A 106 -9.96 5.32 6.91
CA ARG A 106 -11.13 6.01 7.46
C ARG A 106 -12.24 5.00 7.69
N ALA A 107 -12.95 5.15 8.81
CA ALA A 107 -14.27 4.56 8.95
C ALA A 107 -15.24 5.42 8.13
N LEU A 108 -15.83 4.85 7.08
CA LEU A 108 -16.87 5.50 6.29
C LEU A 108 -18.22 4.91 6.70
N LYS A 109 -19.31 5.63 6.42
CA LYS A 109 -20.65 5.12 6.68
C LYS A 109 -20.80 3.77 5.95
N GLU A 110 -21.17 2.72 6.69
CA GLU A 110 -21.35 1.35 6.18
C GLU A 110 -20.07 0.61 5.76
N VAL A 111 -18.88 1.21 5.94
CA VAL A 111 -17.60 0.60 5.55
C VAL A 111 -16.60 0.70 6.69
N SER A 112 -16.15 -0.45 7.19
CA SER A 112 -15.17 -0.52 8.27
C SER A 112 -13.86 0.19 7.91
N SER A 113 -13.17 0.76 8.90
CA SER A 113 -11.79 1.22 8.73
C SER A 113 -10.91 0.10 8.19
N GLY A 114 -10.05 0.42 7.22
CA GLY A 114 -9.17 -0.55 6.58
C GLY A 114 -9.85 -1.38 5.50
N SER A 115 -11.03 -0.98 5.04
CA SER A 115 -11.70 -1.68 3.95
C SER A 115 -10.93 -1.56 2.64
N LYS A 116 -11.00 -2.65 1.87
CA LYS A 116 -10.38 -2.79 0.56
C LYS A 116 -11.39 -2.39 -0.51
N TRP A 117 -10.98 -1.46 -1.36
CA TRP A 117 -11.74 -0.95 -2.48
C TRP A 117 -11.11 -1.44 -3.78
N LEU A 118 -11.87 -2.12 -4.62
CA LEU A 118 -11.35 -2.70 -5.86
C LEU A 118 -11.14 -1.62 -6.93
N ILE A 119 -10.10 -1.81 -7.73
CA ILE A 119 -9.79 -0.95 -8.87
C ILE A 119 -9.75 -1.84 -10.12
N ASN A 120 -10.54 -1.49 -11.13
CA ASN A 120 -10.39 -2.06 -12.48
C ASN A 120 -9.92 -0.94 -13.41
N VAL A 121 -8.82 -1.17 -14.12
CA VAL A 121 -8.16 -0.15 -14.92
C VAL A 121 -7.56 -0.74 -16.17
N ASN A 122 -7.69 -0.04 -17.30
CA ASN A 122 -7.01 -0.37 -18.54
C ASN A 122 -5.78 0.55 -18.67
N MET A 123 -4.58 -0.03 -18.60
CA MET A 123 -3.30 0.66 -18.62
C MET A 123 -2.70 0.66 -20.03
N THR A 124 -2.10 1.79 -20.40
CA THR A 124 -1.31 1.94 -21.62
C THR A 124 0.09 2.41 -21.22
N PHE A 125 1.06 1.52 -21.32
CA PHE A 125 2.48 1.82 -21.20
C PHE A 125 2.98 2.37 -22.53
N GLN A 126 3.45 3.61 -22.51
CA GLN A 126 4.00 4.28 -23.68
C GLN A 126 5.47 3.90 -23.88
N ASN A 127 6.15 3.61 -22.78
CA ASN A 127 7.51 3.08 -22.69
C ASN A 127 7.72 2.53 -21.27
N ARG A 128 8.92 2.03 -20.97
CA ARG A 128 9.30 1.50 -19.64
C ARG A 128 9.09 2.47 -18.48
N ASN A 129 9.09 3.77 -18.76
CA ASN A 129 9.12 4.81 -17.75
C ASN A 129 7.82 5.61 -17.68
N GLN A 130 6.87 5.39 -18.59
CA GLN A 130 5.68 6.23 -18.72
C GLN A 130 4.42 5.42 -19.05
N PHE A 131 3.34 5.75 -18.36
CA PHE A 131 2.04 5.15 -18.61
C PHE A 131 0.89 6.12 -18.37
N THR A 132 -0.25 5.78 -18.98
CA THR A 132 -1.55 6.38 -18.71
C THR A 132 -2.55 5.26 -18.48
N ALA A 133 -3.70 5.58 -17.90
CA ALA A 133 -4.73 4.57 -17.71
C ALA A 133 -6.12 5.20 -17.61
N ARG A 134 -7.14 4.39 -17.86
CA ARG A 134 -8.55 4.74 -17.67
C ARG A 134 -9.26 3.62 -16.94
N GLY A 135 -10.13 3.95 -16.01
CA GLY A 135 -10.82 2.94 -15.23
C GLY A 135 -12.09 3.44 -14.57
N ASN A 136 -12.69 2.55 -13.80
CA ASN A 136 -13.88 2.82 -13.02
C ASN A 136 -13.81 2.06 -11.69
N ASP A 137 -14.35 2.66 -10.64
CA ASP A 137 -14.54 2.04 -9.33
C ASP A 137 -15.82 2.59 -8.67
N ASP A 138 -16.06 2.25 -7.41
CA ASP A 138 -17.27 2.65 -6.68
C ASP A 138 -17.41 4.17 -6.50
N VAL A 139 -16.33 4.94 -6.67
CA VAL A 139 -16.36 6.41 -6.64
C VAL A 139 -16.76 6.96 -8.01
N GLY A 140 -16.34 6.31 -9.09
CA GLY A 140 -16.73 6.62 -10.45
C GLY A 140 -15.58 6.55 -11.46
N PRO A 141 -15.78 7.09 -12.68
CA PRO A 141 -14.79 7.06 -13.74
C PRO A 141 -13.55 7.89 -13.37
N PHE A 142 -12.37 7.37 -13.71
CA PHE A 142 -11.11 8.06 -13.47
C PHE A 142 -10.10 7.85 -14.59
N ILE A 143 -9.07 8.71 -14.61
CA ILE A 143 -7.88 8.55 -15.44
C ILE A 143 -6.61 8.63 -14.59
N PHE A 144 -5.57 7.89 -14.99
CA PHE A 144 -4.23 8.07 -14.45
C PHE A 144 -3.46 9.07 -15.32
N LYS A 145 -3.03 10.17 -14.69
CA LYS A 145 -2.18 11.21 -15.27
C LYS A 145 -0.75 11.08 -14.76
N ASN A 146 0.20 11.51 -15.59
CA ASN A 146 1.61 11.64 -15.24
C ASN A 146 2.21 10.35 -14.65
N GLY A 147 1.79 9.19 -15.17
CA GLY A 147 2.31 7.91 -14.72
C GLY A 147 3.77 7.77 -15.10
N LYS A 148 4.64 7.63 -14.09
CA LYS A 148 6.09 7.55 -14.25
C LYS A 148 6.68 6.40 -13.44
N ILE A 149 7.64 5.71 -14.04
CA ILE A 149 8.52 4.74 -13.38
C ILE A 149 9.95 5.29 -13.48
N SER A 150 10.62 5.47 -12.33
CA SER A 150 11.98 6.01 -12.25
C SER A 150 12.90 5.11 -11.42
N GLY A 151 14.20 5.15 -11.72
CA GLY A 151 15.19 4.31 -11.03
C GLY A 151 14.91 2.82 -11.14
N GLY A 152 14.23 2.37 -12.20
CA GLY A 152 13.89 0.97 -12.45
C GLY A 152 12.74 0.40 -11.61
N SER A 153 12.27 1.09 -10.57
CA SER A 153 11.20 0.55 -9.72
C SER A 153 10.26 1.58 -9.09
N LYS A 154 10.65 2.85 -8.93
CA LYS A 154 9.81 3.84 -8.24
C LYS A 154 8.67 4.27 -9.14
N VAL A 155 7.43 4.04 -8.72
CA VAL A 155 6.24 4.45 -9.48
C VAL A 155 5.57 5.65 -8.83
N LYS A 156 5.17 6.63 -9.65
CA LYS A 156 4.36 7.78 -9.23
C LYS A 156 3.29 8.07 -10.28
N PHE A 157 2.08 8.40 -9.84
CA PHE A 157 1.00 8.84 -10.74
C PHE A 157 -0.09 9.60 -9.98
N VAL A 158 -0.97 10.27 -10.73
CA VAL A 158 -2.15 10.93 -10.19
C VAL A 158 -3.39 10.27 -10.75
N LYS A 159 -4.27 9.79 -9.87
CA LYS A 159 -5.62 9.37 -10.24
C LYS A 159 -6.53 10.58 -10.18
N GLN A 160 -7.06 10.95 -11.33
CA GLN A 160 -7.95 12.09 -11.51
C GLN A 160 -9.39 11.61 -11.64
N TYR A 161 -10.23 12.04 -10.71
CA TYR A 161 -11.69 12.04 -10.87
C TYR A 161 -12.16 13.41 -11.37
N ALA A 162 -13.44 13.52 -11.72
CA ALA A 162 -14.04 14.82 -12.04
C ALA A 162 -14.03 15.79 -10.85
N THR A 163 -14.07 15.25 -9.62
CA THR A 163 -14.26 16.05 -8.39
C THR A 163 -13.00 16.26 -7.58
N HIS A 164 -12.01 15.38 -7.68
CA HIS A 164 -10.79 15.44 -6.86
C HIS A 164 -9.64 14.66 -7.49
N GLN A 165 -8.45 14.79 -6.89
CA GLN A 165 -7.25 14.05 -7.27
C GLN A 165 -6.73 13.23 -6.10
N VAL A 166 -6.18 12.05 -6.44
CA VAL A 166 -5.53 11.14 -5.51
C VAL A 166 -4.13 10.87 -6.02
N PHE A 167 -3.12 11.13 -5.19
CA PHE A 167 -1.73 10.88 -5.51
C PHE A 167 -1.33 9.48 -5.11
N TYR A 168 -0.49 8.85 -5.94
CA TYR A 168 0.02 7.51 -5.72
C TYR A 168 1.54 7.54 -5.84
N GLU A 169 2.21 6.94 -4.86
CA GLU A 169 3.63 6.62 -4.91
C GLU A 169 3.87 5.20 -4.45
N GLY A 170 4.85 4.53 -5.04
CA GLY A 170 5.10 3.12 -4.77
C GLY A 170 6.32 2.55 -5.45
N GLU A 171 6.32 1.24 -5.57
CA GLU A 171 7.35 0.44 -6.21
C GLU A 171 6.75 -0.60 -7.16
N VAL A 172 7.48 -0.88 -8.24
CA VAL A 172 7.27 -2.03 -9.11
C VAL A 172 8.01 -3.22 -8.49
N LEU A 173 7.27 -4.28 -8.17
CA LEU A 173 7.79 -5.56 -7.71
C LEU A 173 7.33 -6.63 -8.70
N GLY A 174 8.24 -7.10 -9.54
CA GLY A 174 7.92 -7.95 -10.69
C GLY A 174 6.88 -7.28 -11.60
N VAL A 175 5.74 -7.95 -11.86
CA VAL A 175 4.62 -7.41 -12.66
C VAL A 175 3.62 -6.59 -11.85
N GLN A 176 3.85 -6.42 -10.54
CA GLN A 176 2.92 -5.72 -9.67
C GLN A 176 3.44 -4.34 -9.31
N MET A 177 2.50 -3.45 -9.03
CA MET A 177 2.79 -2.14 -8.45
C MET A 177 2.14 -2.05 -7.08
N ILE A 178 2.89 -1.63 -6.06
CA ILE A 178 2.38 -1.48 -4.69
C ILE A 178 2.84 -0.16 -4.08
N GLY A 179 2.08 0.41 -3.15
CA GLY A 179 2.52 1.64 -2.51
C GLY A 179 1.52 2.30 -1.57
N ILE A 180 1.65 3.61 -1.46
CA ILE A 180 0.82 4.51 -0.66
C ILE A 180 0.06 5.48 -1.58
N TRP A 181 -1.18 5.78 -1.22
CA TRP A 181 -1.99 6.81 -1.85
C TRP A 181 -2.38 7.88 -0.83
N TRP A 182 -2.65 9.11 -1.26
CA TRP A 182 -3.22 10.18 -0.42
C TRP A 182 -4.07 11.17 -1.23
N LEU A 183 -4.99 11.84 -0.56
CA LEU A 183 -5.82 12.88 -1.18
C LEU A 183 -5.02 14.19 -1.36
N GLN A 184 -5.22 14.88 -2.48
CA GLN A 184 -4.62 16.19 -2.73
C GLN A 184 -4.96 17.20 -1.63
N ASP A 185 -6.26 17.34 -1.35
CA ASP A 185 -6.77 18.39 -0.46
C ASP A 185 -6.74 17.99 1.01
N ALA A 186 -6.37 16.74 1.31
CA ALA A 186 -6.22 16.23 2.65
C ALA A 186 -5.13 15.13 2.73
N PRO A 187 -3.84 15.47 2.65
CA PRO A 187 -2.75 14.49 2.60
C PRO A 187 -2.61 13.60 3.85
N SER A 188 -3.21 14.01 4.98
CA SER A 188 -3.33 13.17 6.17
C SER A 188 -4.23 11.95 5.95
N ILE A 189 -5.15 12.03 4.98
CA ILE A 189 -5.98 10.92 4.51
C ILE A 189 -5.18 10.15 3.46
N LYS A 190 -4.71 8.97 3.88
CA LYS A 190 -3.82 8.12 3.09
C LYS A 190 -4.00 6.65 3.43
N GLY A 191 -3.54 5.79 2.53
CA GLY A 191 -3.61 4.35 2.71
C GLY A 191 -2.71 3.59 1.76
N GLN A 192 -2.82 2.25 1.77
CA GLN A 192 -2.02 1.40 0.90
C GLN A 192 -2.76 1.06 -0.39
N TRP A 193 -2.03 0.68 -1.45
CA TRP A 193 -2.60 0.17 -2.69
C TRP A 193 -1.72 -0.92 -3.30
N ALA A 194 -2.34 -1.73 -4.16
CA ALA A 194 -1.67 -2.71 -5.01
C ALA A 194 -2.43 -2.87 -6.34
N MET A 195 -1.71 -3.05 -7.45
CA MET A 195 -2.27 -3.31 -8.78
C MET A 195 -1.41 -4.32 -9.55
N TRP A 196 -2.06 -5.11 -10.40
CA TRP A 196 -1.42 -6.14 -11.21
C TRP A 196 -2.20 -6.43 -12.51
N PRO A 197 -1.53 -6.90 -13.58
CA PRO A 197 -2.19 -7.21 -14.83
C PRO A 197 -3.15 -8.40 -14.67
N VAL A 198 -4.23 -8.36 -15.43
CA VAL A 198 -5.13 -9.51 -15.63
C VAL A 198 -4.62 -10.27 -16.84
N SER A 199 -4.19 -11.52 -16.62
CA SER A 199 -3.76 -12.46 -17.67
C SER A 199 -4.91 -12.90 -18.56
#